data_AF-A0A7V1N264-F1
#
_entry.id   AF-A0A7V1N264-F1
#
_cell.length_a   1.000
_cell.length_b   1.000
_cell.length_c   1.000
_cell.angle_alpha   90.00
_cell.angle_beta   90.00
_cell.angle_gamma   90.00
#
_symmetry.space_group_name_H-M   'P 1'
#
loop_
_entity.id
_entity.type
_entity.pdbx_description
1 polymer ?
#
loop_
_entity_poly.entity_id
_entity_poly.type
_entity_poly.pdbx_seq_one_letter_code
_entity_poly.pdbx_strand_id
1 'polypeptide(L)'
;MGEKIGLIAGNGQFPLIFAQAAIKEGHQVMAIAHKGETKPELERYVKEIQWIRVGQLGKLIKFFQKAGVKKVVLAGGIKKRRLFTEIFPDFKAISLLSRLKNKHDDVVL
;
A
#
# COMPACT_ATOMS: atom_id res chain seq x y z
N MET A 1 19.62 10.67 -10.16
CA MET A 1 18.37 11.46 -10.08
C MET A 1 17.34 10.61 -9.36
N GLY A 2 16.72 11.10 -8.29
CA GLY A 2 15.79 10.31 -7.49
C GLY A 2 14.49 9.99 -8.22
N GLU A 3 14.04 8.74 -8.14
CA GLU A 3 12.76 8.28 -8.69
C GLU A 3 11.59 8.44 -7.71
N LYS A 4 10.35 8.37 -8.23
CA LYS A 4 9.13 8.26 -7.42
C LYS A 4 8.82 6.80 -7.09
N ILE A 5 8.80 6.48 -5.80
CA ILE A 5 8.52 5.15 -5.29
C ILE A 5 7.16 5.15 -4.59
N GLY A 6 6.31 4.20 -4.96
CA GLY A 6 5.07 3.90 -4.24
C GLY A 6 5.37 3.01 -3.05
N LEU A 7 4.92 3.42 -1.87
CA LEU A 7 5.02 2.61 -0.64
C LEU A 7 3.62 2.18 -0.23
N ILE A 8 3.33 0.88 -0.27
CA ILE A 8 2.14 0.31 0.34
C ILE A 8 2.50 -0.08 1.77
N ALA A 9 2.11 0.76 2.72
CA ALA A 9 2.46 0.62 4.12
C ALA A 9 1.48 -0.28 4.87
N GLY A 10 2.00 -1.34 5.47
CA GLY A 10 1.35 -2.15 6.49
C GLY A 10 1.66 -1.66 7.90
N ASN A 11 1.60 -2.57 8.86
CA ASN A 11 1.95 -2.34 10.26
C ASN A 11 3.45 -2.53 10.54
N GLY A 12 3.85 -2.24 11.78
CA GLY A 12 5.23 -2.36 12.25
C GLY A 12 6.09 -1.13 11.95
N GLN A 13 7.42 -1.27 12.05
CA GLN A 13 8.38 -0.18 11.82
C GLN A 13 8.91 -0.14 10.38
N PHE A 14 8.76 -1.23 9.63
CA PHE A 14 9.35 -1.36 8.30
C PHE A 14 8.94 -0.25 7.30
N PRO A 15 7.67 0.20 7.24
CA PRO A 15 7.29 1.34 6.39
C PRO A 15 8.09 2.61 6.68
N LEU A 16 8.35 2.90 7.96
CA LEU A 16 9.07 4.10 8.39
C LEU A 16 10.56 3.99 8.03
N ILE A 17 11.16 2.84 8.30
CA ILE A 17 12.57 2.56 7.98
C ILE A 17 12.79 2.68 6.47
N PHE A 18 11.91 2.09 5.67
CA PHE A 18 11.96 2.17 4.21
C PHE A 18 11.84 3.62 3.71
N ALA A 19 10.83 4.36 4.19
CA ALA A 19 10.62 5.74 3.75
C ALA A 19 11.82 6.64 4.05
N GLN A 20 12.41 6.50 5.25
CA GLN A 20 13.61 7.23 5.64
C GLN A 20 14.82 6.88 4.76
N ALA A 21 15.05 5.58 4.50
CA ALA A 21 16.14 5.14 3.65
C ALA A 21 15.99 5.65 2.21
N ALA A 22 14.79 5.52 1.64
CA ALA A 22 14.50 5.98 0.28
C ALA A 22 14.71 7.50 0.13
N ILE A 23 14.29 8.31 1.10
CA ILE A 23 14.54 9.76 1.08
C ILE A 23 16.04 10.07 1.18
N LYS A 24 16.79 9.36 2.03
CA LYS A 24 18.24 9.56 2.16
C LYS A 24 18.98 9.31 0.84
N GLU A 25 18.50 8.36 0.04
CA GLU A 25 18.98 8.08 -1.32
C GLU A 25 18.44 9.05 -2.39
N GLY A 26 17.69 10.08 -1.97
CA GLY A 26 17.15 11.13 -2.84
C GLY A 26 15.85 10.78 -3.56
N HIS A 27 15.18 9.67 -3.23
CA HIS A 27 13.90 9.28 -3.82
C HIS A 27 12.71 10.06 -3.23
N GLN A 28 11.64 10.17 -4.01
CA GLN A 28 10.35 10.67 -3.52
C GLN A 28 9.42 9.51 -3.19
N VAL A 29 8.92 9.45 -1.97
CA VAL A 29 8.03 8.37 -1.52
C VAL A 29 6.58 8.85 -1.53
N MET A 30 5.72 8.15 -2.28
CA MET A 30 4.27 8.34 -2.29
C MET A 30 3.66 7.15 -1.57
N ALA A 31 2.97 7.37 -0.45
CA ALA A 31 2.55 6.28 0.42
C ALA A 31 1.05 6.02 0.38
N ILE A 32 0.68 4.75 0.42
CA ILE A 32 -0.65 4.27 0.76
C ILE A 32 -0.59 3.72 2.17
N ALA A 33 -1.40 4.28 3.06
CA ALA A 33 -1.46 3.89 4.46
C ALA A 33 -2.80 3.24 4.79
N HIS A 34 -2.76 2.13 5.51
CA HIS A 34 -3.96 1.42 5.93
C HIS A 34 -4.42 1.93 7.29
N LYS A 35 -5.65 2.45 7.34
CA LYS A 35 -6.26 2.95 8.57
C LYS A 35 -6.26 1.85 9.64
N GLY A 36 -5.72 2.15 10.81
CA GLY A 36 -5.66 1.21 11.94
C GLY A 36 -4.58 0.12 11.84
N GLU A 37 -3.74 0.14 10.79
CA GLU A 37 -2.56 -0.72 10.65
C GLU A 37 -1.27 0.10 10.56
N THR A 38 -1.26 1.12 9.69
CA THR A 38 -0.10 1.98 9.46
C THR A 38 0.04 3.02 10.56
N LYS A 39 1.29 3.22 10.97
CA LYS A 39 1.74 4.25 11.91
C LYS A 39 1.54 5.66 11.33
N PRO A 40 0.78 6.57 11.98
CA PRO A 40 0.59 7.95 11.51
C PRO A 40 1.89 8.74 11.37
N GLU A 41 2.94 8.35 12.08
CA GLU A 41 4.27 8.96 11.96
C GLU A 41 4.84 8.89 10.53
N LEU A 42 4.33 7.99 9.68
CA LEU A 42 4.73 7.86 8.28
C LEU A 42 4.51 9.14 7.48
N GLU A 43 3.49 9.95 7.82
CA GLU A 43 3.18 11.21 7.14
C GLU A 43 4.36 12.18 7.11
N ARG A 44 5.25 12.10 8.12
CA ARG A 44 6.41 12.99 8.24
C ARG A 44 7.54 12.63 7.28
N TYR A 45 7.54 11.43 6.72
CA TYR A 45 8.61 10.86 5.91
C TYR A 45 8.20 10.61 4.47
N VAL A 46 7.08 11.15 4.00
CA VAL A 46 6.58 10.87 2.64
C VAL A 46 6.14 12.16 1.99
N LYS A 47 6.23 12.20 0.65
CA LYS A 47 5.87 13.39 -0.12
C LYS A 47 4.36 13.56 -0.23
N GLU A 48 3.64 12.45 -0.35
CA GLU A 48 2.18 12.41 -0.35
C GLU A 48 1.73 11.10 0.29
N ILE A 49 0.61 11.13 1.00
CA ILE A 49 0.03 9.95 1.66
C ILE A 49 -1.46 9.87 1.41
N GLN A 50 -1.92 8.67 1.08
CA GLN A 50 -3.34 8.37 0.92
C GLN A 50 -3.75 7.28 1.90
N TRP A 51 -4.59 7.66 2.86
CA TRP A 51 -5.19 6.73 3.81
C TRP A 51 -6.35 5.96 3.17
N ILE A 52 -6.30 4.63 3.23
CA ILE A 52 -7.34 3.74 2.72
C ILE A 52 -7.72 2.68 3.76
N ARG A 53 -8.87 2.02 3.56
CA ARG A 53 -9.18 0.75 4.22
C ARG A 53 -8.60 -0.41 3.41
N VAL A 54 -8.40 -1.54 4.07
CA VAL A 54 -7.97 -2.79 3.41
C VAL A 54 -8.99 -3.15 2.31
N GLY A 55 -8.50 -3.59 1.15
CA GLY A 55 -9.35 -3.97 0.00
C GLY A 55 -9.69 -2.84 -0.99
N GLN A 56 -9.40 -1.58 -0.69
CA GLN A 56 -9.65 -0.44 -1.61
C GLN A 56 -8.59 -0.31 -2.72
N LEU A 57 -8.39 -1.37 -3.49
CA LEU A 57 -7.32 -1.50 -4.49
C LEU A 57 -7.38 -0.44 -5.60
N GLY A 58 -8.55 -0.14 -6.12
CA GLY A 58 -8.79 0.92 -7.11
C GLY A 58 -8.43 2.31 -6.60
N LYS A 59 -8.61 2.62 -5.30
CA LYS A 59 -8.10 3.89 -4.74
C LYS A 59 -6.56 3.90 -4.73
N LEU A 60 -5.94 2.81 -4.31
CA LEU A 60 -4.48 2.62 -4.34
C LEU A 60 -3.92 2.81 -5.74
N ILE A 61 -4.49 2.13 -6.74
CA ILE A 61 -4.06 2.22 -8.14
C ILE A 61 -4.22 3.65 -8.66
N LYS A 62 -5.37 4.29 -8.43
CA LYS A 62 -5.64 5.67 -8.86
C LYS A 62 -4.63 6.66 -8.26
N PHE A 63 -4.30 6.49 -6.98
CA PHE A 63 -3.31 7.31 -6.29
C PHE A 63 -1.93 7.21 -6.95
N PHE A 64 -1.41 5.99 -7.15
CA PHE A 64 -0.10 5.81 -7.77
C PHE A 64 -0.05 6.25 -9.23
N GLN A 65 -1.13 6.01 -10.00
CA GLN A 65 -1.24 6.51 -11.37
C GLN A 65 -1.21 8.04 -11.43
N LYS A 66 -1.99 8.72 -10.58
CA LYS A 66 -2.00 10.19 -10.49
C LYS A 66 -0.64 10.75 -10.06
N ALA A 67 0.03 10.08 -9.14
CA ALA A 67 1.35 10.47 -8.67
C ALA A 67 2.49 10.20 -9.69
N GLY A 68 2.22 9.43 -10.76
CA GLY A 68 3.21 9.03 -11.76
C GLY A 68 4.23 8.02 -11.24
N VAL A 69 3.83 7.18 -10.29
CA VAL A 69 4.67 6.14 -9.69
C VAL A 69 4.80 4.96 -10.66
N LYS A 70 6.04 4.50 -10.88
CA LYS A 70 6.34 3.33 -11.73
C LYS A 70 6.86 2.11 -10.96
N LYS A 71 7.39 2.33 -9.76
CA LYS A 71 7.93 1.27 -8.88
C LYS A 71 7.19 1.32 -7.56
N VAL A 72 6.74 0.17 -7.07
CA VAL A 72 5.98 0.05 -5.83
C VAL A 72 6.63 -0.99 -4.94
N VAL A 73 6.72 -0.70 -3.64
CA VAL A 73 7.16 -1.62 -2.59
C VAL A 73 6.03 -1.84 -1.60
N LEU A 74 5.92 -3.08 -1.11
CA LEU A 74 5.09 -3.46 0.03
C LEU A 74 6.00 -3.55 1.25
N ALA A 75 5.65 -2.85 2.33
CA ALA A 75 6.44 -2.86 3.55
C ALA A 75 5.54 -3.03 4.77
N GLY A 76 5.85 -4.00 5.63
CA GLY A 76 5.04 -4.34 6.80
C GLY A 76 3.89 -5.31 6.48
N GLY A 77 3.24 -5.82 7.52
CA GLY A 77 2.15 -6.79 7.40
C GLY A 77 0.75 -6.15 7.47
N ILE A 78 -0.28 -6.95 7.20
CA ILE A 78 -1.68 -6.62 7.50
C ILE A 78 -2.23 -7.71 8.40
N LYS A 79 -2.86 -7.35 9.53
CA LYS A 79 -3.46 -8.34 10.44
C LYS A 79 -4.63 -9.06 9.76
N LYS A 80 -4.57 -10.41 9.70
CA LYS A 80 -5.60 -11.28 9.08
C LYS A 80 -7.04 -10.96 9.52
N ARG A 81 -7.27 -10.60 10.79
CA ARG A 81 -8.61 -10.23 11.29
C ARG A 81 -9.26 -9.12 10.44
N ARG A 82 -8.50 -8.11 10.01
CA ARG A 82 -9.04 -7.01 9.18
C ARG A 82 -9.27 -7.39 7.72
N LEU A 83 -8.58 -8.41 7.20
CA LEU A 83 -8.90 -8.95 5.88
C LEU A 83 -10.32 -9.55 5.90
N PHE A 84 -10.74 -10.22 6.96
CA PHE A 84 -12.06 -10.84 6.99
C PHE A 84 -13.20 -9.90 7.40
N THR A 85 -12.93 -8.83 8.16
CA THR A 85 -13.98 -7.95 8.69
C THR A 85 -14.10 -6.59 8.00
N GLU A 86 -13.07 -6.11 7.28
CA GLU A 86 -13.01 -4.73 6.77
C GLU A 86 -12.57 -4.63 5.29
N ILE A 87 -12.62 -5.72 4.52
CA ILE A 87 -12.40 -5.65 3.06
C ILE A 87 -13.57 -4.90 2.42
N PHE A 88 -13.26 -3.75 1.82
CA PHE A 88 -14.15 -3.03 0.92
C PHE A 88 -13.63 -3.23 -0.50
N PRO A 89 -13.97 -4.35 -1.16
CA PRO A 89 -13.48 -4.64 -2.49
C PRO A 89 -14.18 -3.69 -3.46
N ASP A 90 -13.42 -2.79 -4.07
CA ASP A 90 -13.99 -1.97 -5.13
C ASP A 90 -14.19 -2.79 -6.42
N PHE A 91 -14.95 -2.25 -7.37
CA PHE A 91 -15.24 -2.92 -8.65
C PHE A 91 -13.99 -3.45 -9.37
N LYS A 92 -12.82 -2.83 -9.17
CA LYS A 92 -11.53 -3.33 -9.70
C LYS A 92 -10.99 -4.51 -8.88
N ALA A 93 -11.06 -4.47 -7.56
CA ALA A 93 -10.72 -5.61 -6.72
C ALA A 93 -11.64 -6.80 -7.01
N ILE A 94 -12.95 -6.57 -7.17
CA ILE A 94 -13.93 -7.60 -7.55
C ILE A 94 -13.59 -8.19 -8.92
N SER A 95 -13.28 -7.36 -9.93
CA SER A 95 -12.96 -7.86 -11.27
C SER A 95 -11.60 -8.58 -11.35
N LEU A 96 -10.63 -8.21 -10.50
CA LEU A 96 -9.38 -8.93 -10.33
C LEU A 96 -9.63 -10.29 -9.67
N LEU A 97 -10.36 -10.32 -8.55
CA LEU A 97 -10.71 -11.54 -7.82
C LEU A 97 -11.56 -12.50 -8.68
N SER A 98 -12.46 -11.99 -9.51
CA SER A 98 -13.27 -12.82 -10.42
C SER A 98 -12.46 -13.44 -11.56
N ARG A 99 -11.29 -12.85 -11.89
CA ARG A 99 -10.32 -13.42 -12.85
C ARG A 99 -9.37 -14.43 -12.21
N LEU A 100 -9.24 -14.43 -10.89
CA LEU A 100 -8.51 -15.45 -10.14
C LEU A 100 -9.38 -16.70 -10.04
N LYS A 101 -9.25 -17.58 -11.03
CA LYS A 101 -10.09 -18.77 -11.23
C LYS A 101 -9.85 -19.88 -10.19
N ASN A 102 -8.80 -19.79 -9.35
CA ASN A 102 -8.44 -20.80 -8.36
C ASN A 102 -8.49 -20.21 -6.94
N LYS A 103 -9.48 -20.66 -6.15
CA LYS A 103 -9.66 -20.40 -4.72
C LYS A 103 -8.97 -21.48 -3.88
N HIS A 104 -7.66 -21.64 -4.02
CA HIS A 104 -6.87 -22.40 -3.04
C HIS A 104 -5.89 -21.47 -2.33
N ASP A 105 -5.79 -21.64 -1.01
CA ASP A 105 -5.25 -20.69 -0.02
C ASP A 105 -3.76 -20.30 -0.18
N ASP A 106 -3.07 -20.80 -1.21
CA ASP A 106 -1.62 -20.62 -1.41
C ASP A 106 -1.25 -19.47 -2.36
N VAL A 107 -2.20 -18.68 -2.86
CA VAL A 107 -1.93 -17.65 -3.90
C VAL A 107 -1.83 -16.22 -3.33
N VAL A 108 -1.92 -16.03 -2.01
CA VAL A 108 -2.01 -14.69 -1.39
C VAL A 108 -0.83 -14.38 -0.43
N LEU A 109 0.39 -14.81 -0.77
CA LEU A 109 1.62 -14.38 -0.07
C LEU A 109 2.55 -13.59 -1.00
#